data_AF-A0A947N6Y5-F1
#
_entry.id   AF-A0A947N6Y5-F1
#
_cell.length_a   1.000
_cell.length_b   1.000
_cell.length_c   1.000
_cell.angle_alpha   90.00
_cell.angle_beta   90.00
_cell.angle_gamma   90.00
#
_symmetry.space_group_name_H-M   'P 1'
#
loop_
_entity.id
_entity.type
_entity.pdbx_description
1 polymer ?
#
loop_
_entity_poly.entity_id
_entity_poly.type
_entity_poly.pdbx_seq_one_letter_code
_entity_poly.pdbx_strand_id
1 'polypeptide(L)'
;ADERARLNLTAGYALIMQSREDEARGYFERALDAVPDLTLDPVQVSPKFRVVFNEVKAARPKEPPREEQVTGESGDSPRREDSTIQALRPAPRSQVMNLILPGSGHWREGKKVRGAVWFGLSAASVGVLVWRIGEMRDSRADYLAQTDAERIADSYDTYNRDYQLTWAAGIAAGLVYLGSQVDLTLMKRETSETTLRFAPTQDGVKLALSW
;
A
#
# COMPACT_ATOMS: atom_id res chain seq x y z
N ALA A 1 1.86 -20.83 18.29
CA ALA A 1 0.41 -20.97 18.02
C ALA A 1 -0.24 -19.59 17.89
N ASP A 2 -0.04 -18.68 18.84
CA ASP A 2 -0.67 -17.34 18.88
C ASP A 2 -0.42 -16.48 17.62
N GLU A 3 0.83 -16.38 17.15
CA GLU A 3 1.16 -15.54 15.98
C GLU A 3 0.44 -15.97 14.68
N ARG A 4 0.30 -17.28 14.45
CA ARG A 4 -0.42 -17.80 13.29
C ARG A 4 -1.90 -17.47 13.36
N ALA A 5 -2.51 -17.54 14.56
CA ALA A 5 -3.91 -17.15 14.74
C ALA A 5 -4.12 -15.66 14.47
N ARG A 6 -3.23 -14.80 14.97
CA ARG A 6 -3.29 -13.35 14.74
C ARG A 6 -3.17 -12.98 13.27
N LEU A 7 -2.24 -13.61 12.54
CA LEU A 7 -2.05 -13.35 11.11
C LEU A 7 -3.30 -13.74 10.30
N ASN A 8 -3.88 -14.91 10.58
CA ASN A 8 -5.10 -15.35 9.93
C ASN A 8 -6.31 -14.46 10.30
N LEU A 9 -6.44 -14.02 11.56
CA LEU A 9 -7.47 -13.04 11.95
C LEU A 9 -7.35 -11.73 11.16
N THR A 10 -6.12 -11.22 11.03
CA THR A 10 -5.85 -9.96 10.33
C THR A 10 -6.18 -10.07 8.85
N ALA A 11 -5.83 -11.20 8.21
CA ALA A 11 -6.19 -11.50 6.83
C ALA A 11 -7.71 -11.59 6.65
N GLY A 12 -8.42 -12.27 7.57
CA GLY A 12 -9.88 -12.34 7.56
C GLY A 12 -10.54 -10.96 7.67
N TYR A 13 -10.04 -10.08 8.54
CA TYR A 13 -10.54 -8.71 8.65
C TYR A 13 -10.34 -7.92 7.36
N ALA A 14 -9.14 -8.01 6.75
CA ALA A 14 -8.84 -7.32 5.50
C ALA A 14 -9.77 -7.76 4.36
N LEU A 15 -10.10 -9.05 4.28
CA LEU A 15 -11.02 -9.59 3.27
C LEU A 15 -12.47 -9.12 3.50
N ILE A 16 -12.94 -9.05 4.74
CA ILE A 16 -14.27 -8.51 5.04
C ILE A 16 -14.36 -7.02 4.68
N MET A 17 -13.29 -6.25 4.87
CA MET A 17 -13.24 -4.85 4.43
C MET A 17 -13.29 -4.72 2.90
N GLN A 18 -12.84 -5.73 2.17
CA GLN A 18 -12.95 -5.83 0.71
C GLN A 18 -14.27 -6.44 0.23
N SER A 19 -15.23 -6.67 1.13
CA SER A 19 -16.50 -7.36 0.84
C SER A 19 -16.34 -8.80 0.31
N ARG A 20 -15.24 -9.47 0.67
CA ARG A 20 -14.93 -10.87 0.31
C ARG A 20 -15.13 -11.80 1.51
N GLU A 21 -16.36 -11.86 2.00
CA GLU A 21 -16.69 -12.54 3.26
C GLU A 21 -16.50 -14.06 3.18
N ASP A 22 -16.82 -14.68 2.05
CA ASP A 22 -16.66 -16.12 1.85
C ASP A 22 -15.19 -16.57 1.98
N GLU A 23 -14.27 -15.79 1.43
CA GLU A 23 -12.84 -16.06 1.54
C GLU A 23 -12.31 -15.81 2.96
N ALA A 24 -12.88 -14.84 3.67
CA ALA A 24 -12.51 -14.54 5.05
C ALA A 24 -12.81 -15.72 6.00
N ARG A 25 -13.88 -16.49 5.72
CA ARG A 25 -14.26 -17.66 6.52
C ARG A 25 -13.12 -18.67 6.62
N GLY A 26 -12.46 -18.99 5.51
CA GLY A 26 -11.33 -19.93 5.49
C GLY A 26 -10.13 -19.49 6.33
N TYR A 27 -9.89 -18.17 6.44
CA TYR A 27 -8.86 -17.64 7.34
C TYR A 27 -9.27 -17.74 8.82
N PHE A 28 -10.55 -17.49 9.15
CA PHE A 28 -11.03 -17.68 10.51
C PHE A 28 -11.02 -19.15 10.96
N GLU A 29 -11.30 -20.09 10.07
CA GLU A 29 -11.14 -21.53 10.33
C GLU A 29 -9.69 -21.85 10.71
N ARG A 30 -8.72 -21.38 9.93
CA ARG A 30 -7.28 -21.57 10.23
C ARG A 30 -6.86 -20.92 11.55
N ALA A 31 -7.46 -19.79 11.91
CA ALA A 31 -7.23 -19.15 13.21
C ALA A 31 -7.75 -20.01 14.37
N LEU A 32 -8.95 -20.59 14.21
CA LEU A 32 -9.56 -21.52 15.17
C LEU A 32 -8.88 -22.90 15.18
N ASP A 33 -8.24 -23.33 14.09
CA ASP A 33 -7.39 -24.53 14.06
C ASP A 33 -6.13 -24.31 14.92
N ALA A 34 -5.58 -23.10 14.89
CA ALA A 34 -4.39 -22.75 15.68
C ALA A 34 -4.70 -22.52 17.17
N VAL A 35 -5.86 -21.93 17.48
CA VAL A 35 -6.34 -21.67 18.86
C VAL A 35 -7.85 -21.96 18.92
N PRO A 36 -8.27 -23.17 19.33
CA PRO A 36 -9.69 -23.57 19.33
C PRO A 36 -10.59 -22.69 20.20
N ASP A 37 -10.08 -22.26 21.34
CA ASP A 37 -10.81 -21.43 22.32
C ASP A 37 -10.74 -19.93 22.00
N LEU A 38 -10.28 -19.54 20.81
CA LEU A 38 -10.16 -18.15 20.41
C LEU A 38 -11.50 -17.41 20.52
N THR A 39 -11.49 -16.28 21.23
CA THR A 39 -12.61 -15.36 21.38
C THR A 39 -12.18 -13.96 20.98
N LEU A 40 -13.01 -13.28 20.19
CA LEU A 40 -12.76 -11.89 19.79
C LEU A 40 -13.26 -10.92 20.86
N ASP A 41 -12.40 -9.97 21.24
CA ASP A 41 -12.75 -8.93 22.21
C ASP A 41 -13.82 -7.99 21.61
N PRO A 42 -15.02 -7.88 22.23
CA PRO A 42 -16.09 -7.01 21.76
C PRO A 42 -15.72 -5.52 21.77
N VAL A 43 -14.77 -5.10 22.59
CA VAL A 43 -14.32 -3.70 22.69
C VAL A 43 -13.38 -3.35 21.53
N GLN A 44 -12.56 -4.30 21.09
CA GLN A 44 -11.54 -4.06 20.07
C GLN A 44 -12.00 -4.40 18.65
N VAL A 45 -12.97 -5.30 18.50
CA VAL A 45 -13.37 -5.83 17.19
C VAL A 45 -14.78 -5.40 16.83
N SER A 46 -14.92 -4.76 15.67
CA SER A 46 -16.21 -4.32 15.12
C SER A 46 -17.24 -5.46 15.08
N PRO A 47 -18.53 -5.20 15.37
CA PRO A 47 -19.60 -6.19 15.33
C PRO A 47 -19.64 -7.00 14.03
N LYS A 48 -19.33 -6.39 12.89
CA LYS A 48 -19.34 -7.06 11.58
C LYS A 48 -18.39 -8.26 11.52
N PHE A 49 -17.15 -8.11 11.97
CA PHE A 49 -16.17 -9.20 11.95
C PHE A 49 -16.57 -10.32 12.91
N ARG A 50 -17.15 -9.95 14.06
CA ARG A 50 -17.59 -10.90 15.09
C ARG A 50 -18.74 -11.78 14.61
N VAL A 51 -19.68 -11.23 13.83
CA VAL A 51 -20.78 -12.01 13.23
C VAL A 51 -20.20 -13.13 12.37
N VAL A 52 -19.36 -12.79 11.39
CA VAL A 52 -18.75 -13.79 10.49
C VAL A 52 -17.87 -14.78 11.24
N PHE A 53 -17.04 -14.32 12.18
CA PHE A 53 -16.19 -15.20 12.98
C PHE A 53 -17.01 -16.17 13.85
N ASN A 54 -18.08 -15.69 14.48
CA ASN A 54 -18.94 -16.53 15.32
C ASN A 54 -19.73 -17.54 14.50
N GLU A 55 -20.16 -17.19 13.28
CA GLU A 55 -20.76 -18.14 12.34
C GLU A 55 -19.78 -19.27 11.99
N VAL A 56 -18.52 -18.94 11.67
CA VAL A 56 -17.48 -19.93 11.41
C VAL A 56 -17.23 -20.80 12.64
N LYS A 57 -17.15 -20.20 13.83
CA LYS A 57 -16.97 -20.94 15.08
C LYS A 57 -18.14 -21.88 15.38
N ALA A 58 -19.37 -21.44 15.11
CA ALA A 58 -20.58 -22.23 15.33
C ALA A 58 -20.76 -23.38 14.32
N ALA A 59 -20.25 -23.21 13.09
CA ALA A 59 -20.29 -24.23 12.04
C ALA A 59 -19.29 -25.38 12.28
N ARG A 60 -18.30 -25.22 13.17
CA ARG A 60 -17.36 -26.30 13.48
C ARG A 60 -18.07 -27.41 14.26
N PRO A 61 -17.84 -28.69 13.92
CA PRO A 61 -18.29 -29.79 14.74
C PRO A 61 -17.73 -29.60 16.16
N LYS A 62 -18.60 -29.61 17.17
CA LYS A 62 -18.16 -29.63 18.57
C LYS A 62 -17.44 -30.96 18.76
N GLU A 63 -16.11 -30.92 18.78
CA GLU A 63 -15.30 -32.09 19.09
C GLU A 63 -15.75 -32.55 20.49
N PRO A 64 -16.17 -33.82 20.67
CA PRO A 64 -16.56 -34.31 21.99
C PRO A 64 -15.40 -34.11 22.98
N PRO A 65 -15.69 -33.89 24.27
CA PRO A 65 -14.65 -33.75 25.29
C PRO A 65 -13.64 -34.89 25.13
N ARG A 66 -12.40 -34.51 24.82
CA ARG A 66 -11.32 -35.44 24.53
C ARG A 66 -10.95 -36.14 25.83
N GLU A 67 -11.63 -37.25 26.13
CA GLU A 67 -11.17 -38.20 27.14
C GLU A 67 -9.78 -38.67 26.71
N GLU A 68 -8.82 -38.61 27.64
CA GLU A 68 -7.43 -39.00 27.44
C GLU A 68 -7.35 -40.44 26.91
N GLN A 69 -7.20 -40.59 25.59
CA GLN A 69 -6.90 -41.89 24.97
C GLN A 69 -5.51 -41.85 24.34
N VAL A 70 -4.67 -42.63 24.99
CA VAL A 70 -3.29 -42.98 24.69
C VAL A 70 -3.26 -43.88 23.44
N THR A 71 -2.36 -43.54 22.51
CA THR A 71 -1.79 -44.35 21.41
C THR A 71 -2.73 -45.10 20.45
N GLY A 72 -2.61 -44.80 19.16
CA GLY A 72 -2.96 -45.78 18.12
C GLY A 72 -3.21 -45.18 16.74
N GLU A 73 -2.27 -45.47 15.82
CA GLU A 73 -2.47 -45.61 14.37
C GLU A 73 -2.58 -44.35 13.50
N SER A 74 -1.50 -44.16 12.74
CA SER A 74 -1.33 -43.23 11.62
C SER A 74 -2.25 -43.62 10.45
N GLY A 75 -3.38 -42.93 10.34
CA GLY A 75 -4.23 -42.93 9.16
C GLY A 75 -3.84 -41.81 8.20
N ASP A 76 -3.46 -42.23 6.99
CA ASP A 76 -3.10 -41.43 5.82
C ASP A 76 -4.13 -40.31 5.54
N SER A 77 -3.73 -39.06 5.79
CA SER A 77 -4.58 -37.88 5.52
C SER A 77 -4.25 -37.32 4.14
N PRO A 78 -5.27 -37.01 3.31
CA PRO A 78 -5.05 -36.50 1.96
C PRO A 78 -4.30 -35.17 2.04
N ARG A 79 -3.15 -35.15 1.35
CA ARG A 79 -2.25 -34.02 1.17
C ARG A 79 -3.02 -32.83 0.60
N ARG A 80 -3.55 -31.97 1.48
CA ARG A 80 -4.14 -30.68 1.11
C ARG A 80 -3.09 -29.89 0.35
N GLU A 81 -3.42 -29.53 -0.89
CA GLU A 81 -2.61 -28.63 -1.69
C GLU A 81 -2.35 -27.36 -0.87
N ASP A 82 -1.08 -27.16 -0.52
CA ASP A 82 -0.58 -25.90 -0.01
C ASP A 82 -0.92 -24.84 -1.06
N SER A 83 -2.05 -24.16 -0.85
CA SER A 83 -2.33 -22.86 -1.45
C SER A 83 -1.20 -21.96 -0.97
N THR A 84 -0.12 -21.95 -1.76
CA THR A 84 1.09 -21.19 -1.50
C THR A 84 0.63 -19.75 -1.45
N ILE A 85 0.44 -19.24 -0.23
CA ILE A 85 0.21 -17.82 0.01
C ILE A 85 1.39 -17.16 -0.67
N GLN A 86 1.13 -16.55 -1.82
CA GLN A 86 2.11 -15.80 -2.57
C GLN A 86 2.48 -14.65 -1.66
N ALA A 87 3.54 -14.85 -0.86
CA ALA A 87 3.96 -13.90 0.15
C ALA A 87 4.06 -12.54 -0.53
N LEU A 88 3.28 -11.57 -0.04
CA LEU A 88 3.29 -10.20 -0.51
C LEU A 88 4.76 -9.76 -0.56
N ARG A 89 5.33 -9.73 -1.76
CA ARG A 89 6.72 -9.33 -1.93
C ARG A 89 6.80 -7.92 -1.35
N PRO A 90 7.70 -7.65 -0.39
CA PRO A 90 7.81 -6.32 0.18
C PRO A 90 7.99 -5.32 -0.95
N ALA A 91 7.23 -4.23 -0.92
CA ALA A 91 7.32 -3.20 -1.94
C ALA A 91 8.81 -2.83 -2.11
N PRO A 92 9.33 -2.83 -3.35
CA PRO A 92 10.73 -2.54 -3.61
C PRO A 92 11.08 -1.20 -2.96
N ARG A 93 12.21 -1.15 -2.23
CA ARG A 93 12.66 0.04 -1.51
C ARG A 93 12.78 1.29 -2.40
N SER A 94 12.87 1.12 -3.73
CA SER A 94 12.83 2.22 -4.71
C SER A 94 11.47 2.93 -4.78
N GLN A 95 10.34 2.21 -4.66
CA GLN A 95 9.00 2.82 -4.65
C GLN A 95 8.79 3.67 -3.41
N VAL A 96 9.21 3.18 -2.25
CA VAL A 96 9.08 3.92 -0.98
C VAL A 96 9.91 5.22 -1.03
N MET A 97 11.12 5.17 -1.57
CA MET A 97 11.96 6.37 -1.69
C MET A 97 11.36 7.38 -2.67
N ASN A 98 10.83 6.92 -3.80
CA ASN A 98 10.19 7.80 -4.78
C ASN A 98 8.92 8.48 -4.24
N LEU A 99 8.26 7.87 -3.25
CA LEU A 99 7.10 8.45 -2.59
C LEU A 99 7.47 9.69 -1.76
N ILE A 100 8.62 9.62 -1.06
CA ILE A 100 9.13 10.69 -0.19
C ILE A 100 9.75 11.81 -1.05
N LEU A 101 10.57 11.43 -2.02
CA LEU A 101 11.30 12.38 -2.87
C LEU A 101 11.20 11.94 -4.33
N PRO A 102 10.37 12.62 -5.14
CA PRO A 102 10.24 12.33 -6.57
C PRO A 102 11.59 12.31 -7.28
N GLY A 103 11.85 11.27 -8.07
CA GLY A 103 13.09 11.08 -8.82
C GLY A 103 14.17 10.31 -8.06
N SER A 104 14.09 10.17 -6.74
CA SER A 104 15.06 9.39 -5.95
C SER A 104 14.99 7.88 -6.24
N GLY A 105 13.82 7.38 -6.65
CA GLY A 105 13.64 6.00 -7.11
C GLY A 105 14.48 5.69 -8.35
N HIS A 106 14.46 6.58 -9.35
CA HIS A 106 15.20 6.43 -10.61
C HIS A 106 16.72 6.41 -10.40
N TRP A 107 17.25 7.16 -9.42
CA TRP A 107 18.68 7.09 -9.10
C TRP A 107 19.10 5.72 -8.60
N ARG A 108 18.27 5.05 -7.81
CA ARG A 108 18.54 3.70 -7.32
C ARG A 108 18.44 2.65 -8.42
N GLU A 109 17.64 2.91 -9.45
CA GLU A 109 17.55 2.09 -10.67
C GLU A 109 18.66 2.39 -11.69
N GLY A 110 19.64 3.25 -11.36
CA GLY A 110 20.73 3.64 -12.26
C GLY A 110 20.34 4.64 -13.36
N LYS A 111 19.06 5.06 -13.43
CA LYS A 111 18.53 6.01 -14.40
C LYS A 111 18.81 7.47 -13.98
N LYS A 112 20.09 7.84 -13.92
CA LYS A 112 20.57 9.12 -13.37
C LYS A 112 19.94 10.37 -14.00
N VAL A 113 19.93 10.43 -15.34
CA VAL A 113 19.40 11.58 -16.10
C VAL A 113 17.92 11.78 -15.81
N ARG A 114 17.12 10.72 -15.85
CA ARG A 114 15.68 10.81 -15.58
C ARG A 114 15.38 11.19 -14.13
N GLY A 115 16.11 10.61 -13.18
CA GLY A 115 15.98 11.00 -11.77
C GLY A 115 16.28 12.49 -11.56
N ALA A 116 17.31 13.02 -12.24
CA ALA A 116 17.64 14.44 -12.18
C ALA A 116 16.54 15.33 -12.80
N VAL A 117 15.95 14.92 -13.92
CA VAL A 117 14.82 15.64 -14.56
C VAL A 117 13.60 15.69 -13.63
N TRP A 118 13.17 14.54 -13.10
CA TRP A 118 12.01 14.49 -12.20
C TRP A 118 12.24 15.23 -10.89
N PHE A 119 13.43 15.09 -10.30
CA PHE A 119 13.81 15.83 -9.11
C PHE A 119 13.83 17.34 -9.38
N GLY A 120 14.44 17.78 -10.48
CA GLY A 120 14.51 19.19 -10.85
C GLY A 120 13.13 19.80 -11.09
N LEU A 121 12.26 19.12 -11.85
CA LEU A 121 10.88 19.55 -12.06
C LEU A 121 10.09 19.63 -10.75
N SER A 122 10.24 18.63 -9.89
CA SER A 122 9.55 18.59 -8.59
C SER A 122 10.02 19.74 -7.69
N ALA A 123 11.33 19.92 -7.54
CA ALA A 123 11.92 21.01 -6.76
C ALA A 123 11.51 22.39 -7.30
N ALA A 124 11.54 22.58 -8.62
CA ALA A 124 11.11 23.82 -9.25
C ALA A 124 9.61 24.10 -9.00
N SER A 125 8.75 23.09 -9.18
CA SER A 125 7.30 23.25 -8.98
C SER A 125 6.95 23.57 -7.52
N VAL A 126 7.60 22.91 -6.56
CA VAL A 126 7.44 23.21 -5.12
C VAL A 126 7.99 24.59 -4.79
N GLY A 127 9.13 24.98 -5.36
CA GLY A 127 9.70 26.31 -5.18
C GLY A 127 8.77 27.43 -5.67
N VAL A 128 8.18 27.25 -6.86
CA VAL A 128 7.17 28.19 -7.40
C VAL A 128 5.94 28.24 -6.49
N LEU A 129 5.44 27.09 -6.02
CA LEU A 129 4.30 27.04 -5.10
C LEU A 129 4.58 27.81 -3.80
N VAL A 130 5.74 27.58 -3.17
CA VAL A 130 6.13 28.29 -1.94
C VAL A 130 6.22 29.80 -2.17
N TRP A 131 6.82 30.21 -3.28
CA TRP A 131 6.89 31.63 -3.65
C TRP A 131 5.50 32.25 -3.84
N ARG A 132 4.59 31.58 -4.56
CA ARG A 132 3.20 32.05 -4.76
C ARG A 132 2.39 32.11 -3.46
N ILE A 133 2.58 31.17 -2.55
CA ILE A 133 1.97 31.23 -1.20
C ILE A 133 2.41 32.50 -0.46
N GLY A 134 3.66 32.94 -0.65
CA GLY A 134 4.16 34.21 -0.11
C GLY A 134 3.40 35.40 -0.70
N GLU A 135 3.39 35.55 -2.03
CA GLU A 135 2.69 36.66 -2.70
C GLU A 135 1.20 36.72 -2.35
N MET A 136 0.52 35.58 -2.33
CA MET A 136 -0.90 35.51 -1.94
C MET A 136 -1.12 35.95 -0.48
N ARG A 137 -0.17 35.68 0.43
CA ARG A 137 -0.27 36.14 1.82
C ARG A 137 -0.09 37.64 1.93
N ASP A 138 0.85 38.20 1.17
CA ASP A 138 1.14 39.63 1.15
C ASP A 138 -0.07 40.39 0.56
N SER A 139 -0.58 40.00 -0.60
CA SER A 139 -1.75 40.64 -1.20
C SER A 139 -3.02 40.48 -0.37
N ARG A 140 -3.17 39.37 0.35
CA ARG A 140 -4.25 39.21 1.35
C ARG A 140 -4.10 40.19 2.51
N ALA A 141 -2.89 40.38 3.02
CA ALA A 141 -2.64 41.32 4.11
C ALA A 141 -2.95 42.76 3.67
N ASP A 142 -2.52 43.14 2.47
CA ASP A 142 -2.81 44.45 1.88
C ASP A 142 -4.32 44.69 1.71
N TYR A 143 -5.05 43.69 1.19
CA TYR A 143 -6.51 43.74 1.08
C TYR A 143 -7.19 43.95 2.45
N LEU A 144 -6.77 43.19 3.47
CA LEU A 144 -7.35 43.30 4.81
C LEU A 144 -7.00 44.60 5.54
N ALA A 145 -5.91 45.26 5.16
CA ALA A 145 -5.52 46.54 5.71
C ALA A 145 -6.26 47.73 5.06
N GLN A 146 -6.94 47.51 3.93
CA GLN A 146 -7.55 48.58 3.15
C GLN A 146 -8.85 49.08 3.77
N THR A 147 -8.94 50.39 4.02
CA THR A 147 -10.11 51.06 4.61
C THR A 147 -10.86 51.95 3.63
N ASP A 148 -10.19 52.34 2.53
CA ASP A 148 -10.77 53.15 1.47
C ASP A 148 -11.63 52.29 0.53
N ALA A 149 -12.92 52.61 0.46
CA ALA A 149 -13.92 51.88 -0.31
C ALA A 149 -13.58 51.76 -1.80
N GLU A 150 -12.94 52.77 -2.40
CA GLU A 150 -12.59 52.74 -3.83
C GLU A 150 -11.47 51.73 -4.12
N ARG A 151 -10.57 51.52 -3.16
CA ARG A 151 -9.37 50.69 -3.32
C ARG A 151 -9.57 49.23 -2.88
N ILE A 152 -10.62 48.97 -2.08
CA ILE A 152 -10.95 47.61 -1.62
C ILE A 152 -11.17 46.66 -2.80
N ALA A 153 -11.85 47.12 -3.87
CA ALA A 153 -12.10 46.32 -5.06
C ALA A 153 -10.79 45.91 -5.76
N ASP A 154 -9.91 46.86 -6.01
CA ASP A 154 -8.61 46.61 -6.68
C ASP A 154 -7.70 45.68 -5.85
N SER A 155 -7.65 45.88 -4.53
CA SER A 155 -6.89 45.01 -3.63
C SER A 155 -7.48 43.59 -3.58
N TYR A 156 -8.81 43.45 -3.61
CA TYR A 156 -9.47 42.15 -3.68
C TYR A 156 -9.14 41.43 -4.99
N ASP A 157 -9.21 42.12 -6.13
CA ASP A 157 -8.91 41.52 -7.44
C ASP A 157 -7.46 41.04 -7.53
N THR A 158 -6.53 41.82 -6.95
CA THR A 158 -5.12 41.43 -6.83
C THR A 158 -4.98 40.16 -5.99
N TYR A 159 -5.58 40.13 -4.79
CA TYR A 159 -5.58 38.95 -3.94
C TYR A 159 -6.20 37.72 -4.63
N ASN A 160 -7.36 37.88 -5.28
CA ASN A 160 -8.06 36.80 -5.96
C ASN A 160 -7.22 36.22 -7.12
N ARG A 161 -6.53 37.08 -7.88
CA ARG A 161 -5.59 36.63 -8.90
C ARG A 161 -4.45 35.81 -8.30
N ASP A 162 -3.82 36.28 -7.24
CA ASP A 162 -2.70 35.58 -6.61
C ASP A 162 -3.14 34.25 -5.96
N TYR A 163 -4.36 34.22 -5.43
CA TYR A 163 -5.01 32.99 -4.94
C TYR A 163 -5.21 31.97 -6.08
N GLN A 164 -5.72 32.40 -7.23
CA GLN A 164 -5.89 31.52 -8.40
C GLN A 164 -4.54 31.02 -8.93
N LEU A 165 -3.53 31.88 -8.99
CA LEU A 165 -2.17 31.49 -9.39
C LEU A 165 -1.54 30.50 -8.41
N THR A 166 -1.78 30.66 -7.11
CA THR A 166 -1.33 29.72 -6.08
C THR A 166 -1.97 28.33 -6.26
N TRP A 167 -3.27 28.29 -6.53
CA TRP A 167 -3.97 27.04 -6.84
C TRP A 167 -3.46 26.39 -8.13
N ALA A 168 -3.26 27.17 -9.19
CA ALA A 168 -2.69 26.67 -10.44
C ALA A 168 -1.30 26.07 -10.23
N ALA A 169 -0.44 26.73 -9.43
CA ALA A 169 0.87 26.20 -9.05
C ALA A 169 0.75 24.90 -8.24
N GLY A 170 -0.21 24.82 -7.31
CA GLY A 170 -0.47 23.61 -6.52
C GLY A 170 -0.89 22.43 -7.38
N ILE A 171 -1.80 22.64 -8.34
CA ILE A 171 -2.23 21.62 -9.31
C ILE A 171 -1.04 21.18 -10.18
N ALA A 172 -0.26 22.13 -10.69
CA ALA A 172 0.91 21.81 -11.51
C ALA A 172 1.95 20.96 -10.74
N ALA A 173 2.24 21.31 -9.48
CA ALA A 173 3.12 20.53 -8.62
C ALA A 173 2.58 19.11 -8.37
N GLY A 174 1.27 18.99 -8.14
CA GLY A 174 0.60 17.70 -7.99
C GLY A 174 0.69 16.83 -9.26
N LEU A 175 0.53 17.43 -10.45
CA LEU A 175 0.67 16.72 -11.72
C LEU A 175 2.10 16.25 -11.97
N VAL A 176 3.11 17.08 -11.65
CA VAL A 176 4.52 16.68 -11.73
C VAL A 176 4.80 15.50 -10.79
N TYR A 177 4.29 15.56 -9.56
CA TYR A 177 4.41 14.46 -8.60
C TYR A 177 3.80 13.16 -9.14
N LEU A 178 2.52 13.20 -9.56
CA LEU A 178 1.82 12.03 -10.08
C LEU A 178 2.47 11.48 -11.35
N GLY A 179 2.90 12.36 -12.26
CA GLY A 179 3.64 12.00 -13.46
C GLY A 179 4.91 11.21 -13.14
N SER A 180 5.64 11.62 -12.10
CA SER A 180 6.84 10.90 -11.65
C SER A 180 6.55 9.49 -11.09
N GLN A 181 5.39 9.29 -10.43
CA GLN A 181 4.98 7.98 -9.93
C GLN A 181 4.51 7.06 -11.06
N VAL A 182 3.78 7.61 -12.03
CA VAL A 182 3.30 6.88 -13.21
C VAL A 182 4.48 6.43 -14.07
N ASP A 183 5.48 7.30 -14.31
CA ASP A 183 6.69 6.96 -15.05
C ASP A 183 7.48 5.81 -14.40
N LEU A 184 7.63 5.85 -13.06
CA LEU A 184 8.31 4.78 -12.33
C LEU A 184 7.56 3.44 -12.41
N THR A 185 6.23 3.47 -12.30
CA THR A 185 5.41 2.25 -12.25
C THR A 185 5.20 1.59 -13.61
N LEU A 186 4.98 2.37 -14.68
CA LEU A 186 4.78 1.83 -16.02
C LEU A 186 6.06 1.23 -16.60
N MET A 187 7.21 1.87 -16.41
CA MET A 187 8.46 1.41 -17.04
C MET A 187 9.19 0.32 -16.26
N LYS A 188 8.75 0.00 -15.04
CA LYS A 188 9.26 -1.18 -14.32
C LYS A 188 8.91 -2.50 -15.05
N ARG A 189 7.88 -2.49 -15.90
CA ARG A 189 7.49 -3.65 -16.71
C ARG A 189 8.45 -3.98 -17.85
N GLU A 190 9.26 -3.03 -18.32
CA GLU A 190 10.14 -3.26 -19.49
C GLU A 190 11.53 -3.77 -19.12
N THR A 191 11.90 -3.74 -17.84
CA THR A 191 13.17 -4.27 -17.35
C THR A 191 12.97 -5.68 -16.78
N SER A 192 12.43 -6.61 -17.57
CA SER A 192 12.67 -8.03 -17.28
C SER A 192 14.16 -8.27 -17.49
N GLU A 193 14.90 -8.38 -16.39
CA GLU A 193 16.28 -8.84 -16.44
C GLU A 193 16.30 -10.22 -17.08
N THR A 194 16.85 -10.34 -18.29
CA THR A 194 17.21 -11.62 -18.87
C THR A 194 18.33 -12.22 -18.01
N THR A 195 17.97 -12.89 -16.91
CA THR A 195 18.94 -13.58 -16.09
C THR A 195 19.35 -14.85 -16.79
N LEU A 196 20.55 -14.85 -17.37
CA LEU A 196 21.23 -16.06 -17.81
C LEU A 196 21.56 -16.89 -16.57
N ARG A 197 20.83 -17.99 -16.37
CA ARG A 197 21.11 -18.95 -15.30
C ARG A 197 21.92 -20.11 -15.86
N PHE A 198 23.08 -20.34 -15.27
CA PHE A 198 23.88 -21.53 -15.48
C PHE A 198 23.49 -22.56 -14.41
N ALA A 199 22.86 -23.66 -14.84
CA ALA A 199 22.57 -24.78 -13.94
C ALA A 199 23.50 -25.96 -14.30
N PRO A 200 24.34 -26.45 -13.37
CA PRO A 200 25.07 -27.68 -13.59
C PRO A 200 24.08 -28.86 -13.62
N THR A 201 24.18 -29.69 -14.64
CA THR A 201 23.44 -30.96 -14.80
C THR A 201 24.44 -32.12 -14.79
N GLN A 202 23.98 -33.33 -14.45
CA GLN A 202 24.86 -34.51 -14.37
C GLN A 202 25.56 -34.84 -15.70
N ASP A 203 25.00 -34.36 -16.84
CA ASP A 203 25.55 -34.54 -18.19
C ASP A 203 26.25 -33.27 -18.76
N GLY A 204 26.48 -32.21 -17.97
CA GLY A 204 27.13 -30.97 -18.45
C GLY A 204 26.54 -29.66 -17.90
N VAL A 205 26.63 -28.56 -18.66
CA VAL A 205 26.02 -27.27 -18.29
C VAL A 205 24.82 -27.01 -19.20
N LYS A 206 23.62 -26.84 -18.61
CA LYS A 206 22.42 -26.49 -19.37
C LYS A 206 22.21 -24.98 -19.30
N LEU A 207 22.19 -24.33 -20.46
CA LEU A 207 21.82 -22.93 -20.60
C LEU A 207 20.30 -22.82 -20.63
N ALA A 208 19.73 -22.10 -19.67
CA ALA A 208 18.31 -21.76 -19.67
C ALA A 208 18.17 -20.24 -19.75
N LEU A 209 17.51 -19.76 -20.81
CA LEU A 209 16.95 -18.42 -20.82
C LEU A 209 15.58 -18.47 -20.17
N SER A 210 15.38 -17.64 -19.15
CA SER A 210 14.07 -17.31 -18.60
C SER A 210 13.76 -15.86 -18.92
N TRP A 211 12.59 -15.61 -19.51
CA TRP A 211 12.04 -14.30 -19.83
C TRP A 211 10.86 -13.96 -18.92
#